data_AF-A0A371YJP1-F1
#
_entry.id   AF-A0A371YJP1-F1
#
_cell.length_a   1.000
_cell.length_b   1.000
_cell.length_c   1.000
_cell.angle_alpha   90.00
_cell.angle_beta   90.00
_cell.angle_gamma   90.00
#
_symmetry.space_group_name_H-M   'P 1'
#
loop_
_entity.id
_entity.type
_entity.pdbx_description
1 polymer ?
#
loop_
_entity_poly.entity_id
_entity_poly.type
_entity_poly.pdbx_seq_one_letter_code
_entity_poly.pdbx_strand_id
1 'polypeptide(L)' 'MTITELAERIQVTRPLLSRIINGKAPITADIALRLHDALGISADLLMRVQSKHSLWMESQKQRPQIQPFFVQC' A
#
# COMPACT_ATOMS: atom_id res chain seq x y z
N MET A 1 -16.19 14.17 6.62
CA MET A 1 -15.47 13.00 7.13
C MET A 1 -14.09 13.44 7.62
N THR A 2 -13.74 13.17 8.88
CA THR A 2 -12.40 13.47 9.43
C THR A 2 -11.48 12.25 9.38
N ILE A 3 -10.16 12.44 9.46
CA ILE A 3 -9.20 11.32 9.57
C ILE A 3 -9.48 10.48 10.83
N THR A 4 -9.88 11.12 11.93
CA THR A 4 -10.23 10.43 13.19
C THR A 4 -11.46 9.56 13.00
N GLU A 5 -12.51 10.10 12.39
CA GLU A 5 -13.75 9.38 12.11
C GLU A 5 -13.50 8.17 11.20
N LEU A 6 -12.70 8.32 10.14
CA LEU A 6 -12.37 7.21 9.26
C LEU A 6 -11.57 6.13 10.00
N ALA A 7 -10.58 6.53 10.82
CA ALA A 7 -9.76 5.59 11.59
C ALA A 7 -10.61 4.74 12.55
N GLU A 8 -11.57 5.37 13.24
CA GLU A 8 -12.53 4.69 14.11
C GLU A 8 -13.40 3.70 13.32
N ARG A 9 -13.97 4.12 12.18
CA ARG A 9 -14.84 3.27 11.34
C ARG A 9 -14.13 2.03 10.81
N ILE A 10 -12.87 2.16 10.40
CA ILE A 10 -12.07 1.01 9.91
C ILE A 10 -11.30 0.29 11.04
N GLN A 11 -11.51 0.69 12.29
CA GLN A 11 -10.89 0.12 13.49
C GLN A 11 -9.34 0.09 13.44
N VAL A 12 -8.74 1.19 12.98
CA VAL A 12 -7.28 1.39 13.03
C VAL A 12 -6.94 2.60 13.90
N THR A 13 -5.68 2.69 14.32
CA THR A 13 -5.25 3.89 15.05
C THR A 13 -5.15 5.08 14.11
N ARG A 14 -5.58 6.27 14.56
CA ARG A 14 -5.43 7.53 13.81
C ARG A 14 -3.98 7.78 13.34
N PRO A 15 -2.93 7.54 14.15
CA PRO A 15 -1.55 7.68 13.68
C PRO A 15 -1.19 6.75 12.52
N LEU A 16 -1.67 5.49 12.52
CA LEU A 16 -1.46 4.56 11.41
C LEU A 16 -2.10 5.10 10.13
N LEU A 17 -3.38 5.47 10.19
CA LEU A 17 -4.09 6.01 9.03
C LEU A 17 -3.42 7.30 8.50
N SER A 18 -2.99 8.18 9.40
CA SER A 18 -2.23 9.38 9.03
C SER A 18 -0.93 9.04 8.30
N ARG A 19 -0.16 8.05 8.78
CA ARG A 19 1.06 7.62 8.09
C ARG A 19 0.77 7.06 6.71
N ILE A 20 -0.30 6.30 6.55
CA ILE A 20 -0.71 5.73 5.25
C ILE A 20 -1.07 6.84 4.27
N ILE A 21 -1.91 7.80 4.68
CA ILE A 21 -2.32 8.94 3.85
C ILE A 21 -1.10 9.76 3.41
N ASN A 22 -0.11 9.91 4.30
CA ASN A 22 1.13 10.63 4.01
C ASN A 22 2.21 9.78 3.33
N GLY A 23 1.91 8.55 2.89
CA GLY A 23 2.86 7.66 2.21
C GLY A 23 4.01 7.16 3.10
N LYS A 24 3.91 7.34 4.43
CA LYS A 24 4.90 6.92 5.43
C LYS A 24 4.65 5.51 5.97
N ALA A 25 3.61 4.84 5.51
CA ALA A 25 3.31 3.44 5.79
C ALA A 25 2.59 2.83 4.56
N PRO A 26 2.83 1.55 4.25
CA PRO A 26 2.14 0.88 3.15
C PRO A 26 0.68 0.59 3.51
N ILE A 27 -0.17 0.51 2.49
CA ILE A 27 -1.52 -0.07 2.61
C ILE A 27 -1.39 -1.59 2.61
N THR A 28 -1.78 -2.25 3.69
CA THR A 28 -1.86 -3.72 3.77
C THR A 28 -3.17 -4.22 3.17
N ALA A 29 -3.25 -5.51 2.84
CA ALA A 29 -4.48 -6.13 2.34
C ALA A 29 -5.66 -5.98 3.32
N ASP A 30 -5.43 -6.16 4.64
CA ASP A 30 -6.44 -5.94 5.69
C ASP A 30 -6.98 -4.49 5.66
N ILE A 31 -6.10 -3.49 5.56
CA ILE A 31 -6.51 -2.08 5.49
C ILE A 31 -7.27 -1.79 4.19
N ALA A 32 -6.85 -2.39 3.07
CA ALA A 32 -7.55 -2.22 1.80
C ALA A 32 -8.97 -2.80 1.83
N LEU A 33 -9.18 -3.96 2.47
CA LEU A 33 -10.51 -4.52 2.68
C LEU A 33 -11.35 -3.65 3.61
N ARG A 34 -10.78 -3.15 4.72
CA ARG A 34 -11.53 -2.24 5.60
C ARG A 34 -11.91 -0.92 4.93
N LEU A 35 -11.04 -0.39 4.07
CA LEU A 35 -11.32 0.79 3.25
C LEU A 35 -12.40 0.49 2.19
N HIS A 36 -12.42 -0.72 1.64
CA HIS A 36 -13.50 -1.18 0.76
C HIS A 36 -14.83 -1.19 1.51
N ASP A 37 -14.89 -1.82 2.68
CA ASP A 37 -16.11 -1.91 3.47
C ASP A 37 -16.62 -0.54 3.93
N ALA A 38 -15.72 0.39 4.26
CA ALA A 38 -16.09 1.72 4.74
C ALA A 38 -16.40 2.75 3.64
N LEU A 39 -15.74 2.66 2.49
CA LEU A 39 -15.77 3.71 1.44
C LEU A 39 -16.16 3.19 0.05
N GLY A 40 -16.35 1.88 -0.13
CA GLY A 40 -16.64 1.25 -1.42
C GLY A 40 -15.46 1.25 -2.39
N ILE A 41 -14.25 1.61 -1.94
CA ILE A 41 -13.05 1.65 -2.79
C ILE A 41 -12.63 0.22 -3.12
N SER A 42 -12.25 -0.06 -4.37
CA SER A 42 -11.76 -1.40 -4.72
C SER A 42 -10.47 -1.74 -3.97
N ALA A 43 -10.51 -2.79 -3.14
CA ALA A 43 -9.33 -3.31 -2.45
C ALA A 43 -8.25 -3.77 -3.44
N ASP A 44 -8.66 -4.41 -4.54
CA ASP A 44 -7.75 -4.81 -5.63
C ASP A 44 -7.02 -3.60 -6.22
N LEU A 45 -7.75 -2.51 -6.50
CA LEU A 45 -7.15 -1.29 -7.01
C LEU A 45 -6.11 -0.72 -6.03
N LEU A 46 -6.43 -0.67 -4.74
CA LEU A 46 -5.50 -0.22 -3.71
C LEU A 46 -4.24 -1.09 -3.66
N MET A 47 -4.39 -2.41 -3.78
CA MET A 47 -3.24 -3.32 -3.82
C MET A 47 -2.40 -3.12 -5.08
N ARG A 48 -3.01 -2.91 -6.25
CA ARG A 48 -2.27 -2.61 -7.49
C ARG A 48 -1.48 -1.30 -7.38
N VAL A 49 -2.05 -0.27 -6.76
CA VAL A 49 -1.34 0.99 -6.47
C VAL A 49 -0.19 0.75 -5.51
N GLN A 50 -0.43 0.02 -4.41
CA GLN A 50 0.61 -0.31 -3.44
C GLN A 50 1.75 -1.10 -4.07
N SER A 51 1.47 -2.10 -4.90
CA SER A 51 2.49 -2.89 -5.60
C SER A 51 3.33 -2.01 -6.52
N LYS A 52 2.71 -1.12 -7.32
CA LYS A 52 3.44 -0.19 -8.18
C LYS A 52 4.35 0.75 -7.38
N HIS A 53 3.83 1.31 -6.29
CA HIS A 53 4.60 2.18 -5.40
C HIS A 53 5.79 1.43 -4.77
N SER A 54 5.56 0.22 -4.26
CA SER A 54 6.63 -0.62 -3.69
C SER A 54 7.70 -0.96 -4.73
N LEU A 55 7.31 -1.36 -5.95
CA LEU A 55 8.26 -1.63 -7.04
C LEU A 55 9.07 -0.38 -7.40
N TRP A 56 8.41 0.78 -7.49
CA TRP A 56 9.09 2.04 -7.76
C TRP A 56 10.09 2.37 -6.65
N MET A 57 9.68 2.35 -5.38
CA MET A 57 10.56 2.59 -4.23
C MET A 57 11.79 1.68 -4.22
N GLU A 58 11.61 0.37 -4.45
CA GLU A 58 12.72 -0.59 -4.50
C GLU A 58 13.60 -0.41 -5.75
N SER A 59 13.03 0.04 -6.88
CA SER A 59 13.80 0.32 -8.11
C SER A 59 14.79 1.47 -7.95
N GLN A 60 14.55 2.40 -7.02
CA GLN A 60 15.44 3.52 -6.75
C GLN A 60 16.67 3.12 -5.92
N LYS A 61 16.68 1.91 -5.34
CA LYS A 61 17.80 1.43 -4.52
C LYS A 61 18.86 0.78 -5.39
N GLN A 62 20.10 0.78 -4.92
CA GLN A 62 21.15 -0.01 -5.54
C GLN A 62 20.81 -1.50 -5.41
N ARG A 63 20.87 -2.22 -6.54
CA ARG A 63 20.54 -3.65 -6.61
C ARG A 63 21.82 -4.45 -6.87
N PRO A 64 21.96 -5.64 -6.25
CA PRO A 64 23.06 -6.53 -6.60
C PRO A 64 22.92 -6.99 -8.05
N GLN A 65 24.04 -7.35 -8.68
CA GLN A 65 24.00 -8.01 -9.97
C GLN A 65 23.41 -9.42 -9.78
N ILE A 66 22.31 -9.69 -10.48
CA ILE A 66 21.63 -10.99 -10.44
C ILE A 66 21.98 -11.73 -11.74
N GLN A 67 22.51 -12.95 -11.62
CA GLN A 67 22.73 -13.82 -12.77
C GLN A 67 21.38 -14.41 -13.22
N PRO A 68 20.92 -14.16 -14.46
CA PRO A 68 19.67 -14.73 -14.95
C PRO A 68 19.83 -16.24 -15.19
N PHE A 69 18.83 -17.03 -14.79
CA PHE A 69 18.78 -18.47 -15.06
C PHE A 69 18.61 -18.79 -16.54
N PHE A 70 17.87 -17.93 -17.25
CA PHE A 70 17.60 -18.09 -18.68
C PHE A 70 17.96 -16.78 -19.37
N VAL A 71 18.99 -16.82 -20.21
CA VAL A 71 19.29 -15.75 -21.15
C VAL A 71 18.47 -16.07 -22.40
N GLN A 72 17.41 -15.30 -22.67
CA GLN A 72 16.78 -15.39 -24.00
C GLN A 72 17.79 -14.83 -25.01
N CYS A 73 18.28 -15.69 -25.90
CA CYS A 73 18.97 -15.30 -27.13
C CYS A 73 18.00 -14.62 -28.09
#